data_AF-A0A933J0T1-F1
#
_entry.id   AF-A0A933J0T1-F1
#
_cell.length_a   1.000
_cell.length_b   1.000
_cell.length_c   1.000
_cell.angle_alpha   90.00
_cell.angle_beta   90.00
_cell.angle_gamma   90.00
#
_symmetry.space_group_name_H-M   'P 1'
#
loop_
_entity.id
_entity.type
_entity.pdbx_description
1 polymer ?
#
loop_
_entity_poly.entity_id
_entity_poly.type
_entity_poly.pdbx_seq_one_letter_code
_entity_poly.pdbx_strand_id
1 'polypeptide(L)'
;MAVQTLPWARAPEFESRVDPITGLRVHAAAEQLILVNAVTAVVFLLLGGIMALLIALTRWQAVHLLPADLFYRFLTAHGLNMLIFWIIFFEIAGLYLGGAVVLNARLVTPGRRGSRSL
;
A
#
# COMPACT_ATOMS: atom_id res chain seq x y z
N MET A 1 -5.07 4.27 33.07
CA MET A 1 -4.15 4.84 32.06
C MET A 1 -4.60 4.32 30.70
N ALA A 2 -4.93 5.22 29.79
CA ALA A 2 -5.68 4.95 28.57
C ALA A 2 -4.87 4.12 27.56
N VAL A 3 -5.35 2.90 27.28
CA VAL A 3 -5.02 2.19 26.04
C VAL A 3 -5.60 3.03 24.91
N GLN A 4 -4.72 3.67 24.13
CA GLN A 4 -5.09 4.30 22.88
C GLN A 4 -5.74 3.24 22.00
N THR A 5 -7.05 3.31 21.88
CA THR A 5 -7.84 2.48 20.98
C THR A 5 -7.33 2.73 19.58
N LEU A 6 -6.77 1.70 18.95
CA LEU A 6 -6.25 1.76 17.60
C LEU A 6 -7.31 2.41 16.69
N PRO A 7 -6.98 3.44 15.90
CA PRO A 7 -7.96 4.23 15.14
C PRO A 7 -8.80 3.40 14.15
N TRP A 8 -8.37 2.17 13.84
CA TRP A 8 -9.05 1.23 12.96
C TRP A 8 -10.13 0.37 13.65
N ALA A 9 -10.27 0.40 14.98
CA ALA A 9 -11.23 -0.43 15.72
C ALA A 9 -12.69 0.08 15.69
N ARG A 10 -12.98 1.18 14.98
CA ARG A 10 -14.36 1.67 14.76
C ARG A 10 -14.92 1.13 13.44
N ALA A 11 -16.12 0.54 13.47
CA ALA A 11 -16.98 0.36 12.30
C ALA A 11 -18.46 0.32 12.70
N PRO A 12 -19.44 0.71 11.85
CA PRO A 12 -19.33 1.11 10.44
C PRO A 12 -20.10 2.40 10.03
N GLU A 13 -19.88 2.78 8.76
CA GLU A 13 -20.75 3.60 7.88
C GLU A 13 -20.62 5.14 7.85
N PHE A 14 -20.19 5.65 6.67
CA PHE A 14 -20.26 7.04 6.18
C PHE A 14 -19.63 8.16 7.01
N GLU A 15 -19.04 7.88 8.16
CA GLU A 15 -18.37 8.91 8.95
C GLU A 15 -17.13 9.42 8.19
N SER A 16 -17.24 10.65 7.69
CA SER A 16 -16.13 11.40 7.13
C SER A 16 -15.60 12.35 8.19
N ARG A 17 -14.29 12.34 8.38
CA ARG A 17 -13.59 13.29 9.26
C ARG A 17 -12.98 14.37 8.38
N VAL A 18 -13.07 15.62 8.82
CA VAL A 18 -12.28 16.71 8.23
C VAL A 18 -10.92 16.71 8.91
N ASP A 19 -9.86 16.58 8.12
CA ASP A 19 -8.51 16.69 8.63
C ASP A 19 -8.18 18.15 8.98
N PRO A 20 -7.74 18.46 10.22
CA PRO A 20 -7.52 19.84 10.66
C PRO A 20 -6.31 20.52 10.02
N ILE A 21 -5.40 19.75 9.40
CA ILE A 21 -4.18 20.28 8.77
C ILE A 21 -4.45 20.61 7.31
N THR A 22 -5.05 19.67 6.58
CA THR A 22 -5.28 19.76 5.13
C THR A 22 -6.67 20.29 4.78
N GLY A 23 -7.62 20.28 5.71
CA GLY A 23 -9.03 20.63 5.47
C GLY A 23 -9.79 19.63 4.61
N LEU A 24 -9.15 18.52 4.22
CA LEU A 24 -9.74 17.51 3.34
C LEU A 24 -10.70 16.60 4.10
N ARG A 25 -11.75 16.15 3.41
CA ARG A 25 -12.70 15.16 3.93
C ARG A 25 -12.11 13.76 3.71
N VAL A 26 -11.93 13.02 4.79
CA VAL A 26 -11.39 11.65 4.78
C VAL A 26 -12.49 10.70 5.20
N HIS A 27 -12.88 9.81 4.29
CA HIS A 27 -13.84 8.74 4.58
C HIS A 27 -13.13 7.56 5.22
N ALA A 28 -13.62 7.07 6.36
CA ALA A 28 -12.99 5.97 7.10
C ALA A 28 -12.79 4.70 6.25
N ALA A 29 -13.73 4.38 5.35
CA ALA A 29 -13.61 3.23 4.45
C ALA A 29 -12.48 3.41 3.41
N ALA A 30 -12.29 4.63 2.90
CA ALA A 30 -11.21 4.93 1.96
C ALA A 30 -9.86 4.90 2.66
N GLU A 31 -9.77 5.50 3.85
CA GLU A 31 -8.57 5.53 4.68
C GLU A 31 -8.04 4.13 4.99
N GLN A 32 -8.92 3.20 5.38
CA GLN A 32 -8.54 1.81 5.64
C GLN A 32 -7.98 1.13 4.39
N LEU A 33 -8.61 1.33 3.23
CA LEU A 33 -8.13 0.74 1.98
C LEU A 33 -6.79 1.34 1.56
N ILE A 34 -6.61 2.65 1.68
CA ILE A 34 -5.33 3.32 1.43
C ILE A 34 -4.26 2.72 2.33
N LEU A 35 -4.51 2.61 3.64
CA LEU A 35 -3.53 2.15 4.61
C LEU A 35 -3.14 0.69 4.38
N VAL A 36 -4.10 -0.21 4.17
CA VAL A 36 -3.81 -1.63 3.92
C VAL A 36 -2.96 -1.80 2.67
N ASN A 37 -3.33 -1.14 1.56
CA ASN A 37 -2.56 -1.23 0.32
C ASN A 37 -1.18 -0.56 0.45
N ALA A 38 -1.09 0.61 1.09
CA ALA A 38 0.17 1.32 1.28
C ALA A 38 1.16 0.54 2.16
N VAL A 39 0.70 -0.02 3.29
CA VAL A 39 1.54 -0.85 4.16
C VAL A 39 1.99 -2.11 3.43
N THR A 40 1.09 -2.76 2.69
CA THR A 40 1.42 -3.93 1.87
C THR A 40 2.49 -3.58 0.81
N ALA A 41 2.35 -2.44 0.13
CA ALA A 41 3.34 -1.96 -0.84
C ALA A 41 4.72 -1.74 -0.20
N VAL A 42 4.79 -1.15 1.00
CA VAL A 42 6.07 -0.94 1.72
C VAL A 42 6.72 -2.28 2.09
N VAL A 43 5.95 -3.28 2.50
CA VAL A 43 6.48 -4.63 2.78
C VAL A 43 7.09 -5.24 1.52
N PHE A 44 6.40 -5.17 0.38
CA PHE A 44 6.94 -5.66 -0.90
C PHE A 44 8.15 -4.86 -1.37
N LEU A 45 8.19 -3.55 -1.13
CA LEU A 45 9.35 -2.71 -1.43
C LEU A 45 10.58 -3.17 -0.63
N LEU A 46 10.41 -3.47 0.66
CA LEU A 46 11.48 -4.00 1.50
C LEU A 46 11.99 -5.36 1.01
N LEU A 47 11.08 -6.31 0.73
CA LEU A 47 11.45 -7.62 0.19
C LEU A 47 12.19 -7.48 -1.15
N GLY A 48 11.66 -6.66 -2.05
CA GLY A 48 12.27 -6.39 -3.34
C GLY A 48 13.64 -5.71 -3.21
N GLY A 49 13.79 -4.78 -2.26
CA GLY A 49 15.04 -4.10 -1.96
C GLY A 49 16.12 -5.05 -1.45
N ILE A 50 15.75 -5.99 -0.57
CA ILE A 50 16.67 -7.04 -0.10
C ILE A 50 17.16 -7.89 -1.28
N MET A 51 16.26 -8.33 -2.16
CA MET A 51 16.64 -9.08 -3.36
C MET A 51 17.54 -8.25 -4.30
N ALA A 52 17.23 -6.96 -4.49
CA ALA A 52 18.06 -6.05 -5.29
C ALA A 52 19.48 -5.93 -4.72
N LEU A 53 19.61 -5.81 -3.40
CA LEU A 53 20.92 -5.75 -2.74
C LEU A 53 21.71 -7.04 -2.94
N LEU A 54 21.08 -8.21 -2.81
CA LEU A 54 21.73 -9.49 -3.07
C LEU A 54 22.25 -9.58 -4.51
N ILE A 55 21.43 -9.20 -5.49
CA ILE A 55 21.77 -9.16 -6.92
C ILE A 55 22.91 -8.16 -7.19
N ALA A 56 22.81 -6.95 -6.64
CA ALA A 56 23.81 -5.89 -6.84
C ALA A 56 25.17 -6.29 -6.26
N LEU A 57 25.18 -6.84 -5.05
CA LEU A 57 26.39 -7.34 -4.43
C LEU A 57 27.00 -8.51 -5.20
N THR A 58 26.21 -9.35 -5.89
CA THR A 58 26.77 -10.42 -6.74
C THR A 58 27.35 -9.92 -8.06
N ARG A 59 26.94 -8.73 -8.52
CA ARG A 59 27.49 -8.11 -9.74
C ARG A 59 28.74 -7.27 -9.43
N TRP A 60 29.05 -7.05 -8.15
CA TRP A 60 30.29 -6.43 -7.74
C TRP A 60 31.44 -7.43 -7.91
N GLN A 61 32.43 -7.07 -8.71
CA GLN A 61 33.65 -7.84 -8.97
C GLN A 61 34.35 -8.40 -7.71
N ALA A 62 34.24 -7.74 -6.56
CA ALA A 62 34.88 -8.16 -5.31
C ALA A 62 34.04 -9.17 -4.49
N VAL A 63 32.72 -9.28 -4.75
CA VAL A 63 31.79 -10.04 -3.91
C VAL A 63 30.90 -10.91 -4.81
N HIS A 64 30.92 -12.23 -4.60
CA HIS A 64 30.13 -13.17 -5.39
C HIS A 64 29.31 -14.08 -4.46
N LEU A 65 28.28 -13.50 -3.83
CA LEU A 65 27.47 -14.17 -2.79
C LEU A 65 26.58 -15.30 -3.32
N LEU A 66 26.12 -15.22 -4.56
CA LEU A 66 25.16 -16.15 -5.16
C LEU A 66 25.80 -16.88 -6.35
N PRO A 67 25.64 -18.20 -6.46
CA PRO A 67 25.93 -18.95 -7.68
C PRO A 67 24.97 -18.54 -8.81
N ALA A 68 25.37 -18.81 -10.05
CA ALA A 68 24.68 -18.33 -11.25
C ALA A 68 23.21 -18.78 -11.33
N ASP A 69 22.88 -19.98 -10.87
CA ASP A 69 21.51 -20.52 -10.87
C ASP A 69 20.59 -19.72 -9.94
N LEU A 70 21.06 -19.36 -8.75
CA LEU A 70 20.29 -18.55 -7.79
C LEU A 70 20.18 -17.10 -8.27
N PHE A 71 21.23 -16.54 -8.89
CA PHE A 71 21.19 -15.18 -9.41
C PHE A 71 19.98 -14.94 -10.33
N TYR A 72 19.75 -15.80 -11.31
CA TYR A 72 18.62 -15.65 -12.24
C TYR A 72 17.25 -15.86 -11.56
N ARG A 73 17.17 -16.75 -10.56
CA ARG A 73 15.96 -16.94 -9.76
C ARG A 73 15.63 -15.70 -8.95
N PHE A 74 16.61 -15.13 -8.24
CA PHE A 74 16.42 -13.89 -7.48
C PHE A 74 16.15 -12.69 -8.38
N LEU A 75 16.79 -12.60 -9.54
CA LEU A 75 16.52 -11.54 -10.53
C LEU A 75 15.07 -11.60 -11.02
N THR A 76 14.59 -12.80 -11.33
CA THR A 76 13.20 -13.01 -11.77
C THR A 76 12.22 -12.71 -10.64
N ALA A 77 12.50 -13.20 -9.42
CA ALA A 77 11.68 -12.93 -8.24
C ALA A 77 11.65 -11.43 -7.88
N HIS A 78 12.79 -10.73 -7.98
CA HIS A 78 12.88 -9.28 -7.78
C HIS A 78 12.02 -8.53 -8.79
N GLY A 79 12.14 -8.86 -10.09
CA GLY A 79 11.33 -8.27 -11.15
C GLY A 79 9.84 -8.47 -10.91
N LEU A 80 9.41 -9.70 -10.60
CA LEU A 80 8.01 -10.01 -10.29
C LEU A 80 7.52 -9.25 -9.05
N ASN A 81 8.33 -9.22 -7.99
CA ASN A 81 8.03 -8.51 -6.76
C ASN A 81 7.85 -7.01 -6.99
N MET A 82 8.77 -6.37 -7.72
CA MET A 82 8.68 -4.93 -7.96
C MET A 82 7.60 -4.57 -8.96
N LEU A 83 7.59 -5.23 -10.13
CA LEU A 83 6.70 -4.82 -11.23
C LEU A 83 5.24 -5.18 -11.01
N ILE A 84 4.95 -6.27 -10.28
CA ILE A 84 3.58 -6.71 -10.05
C ILE A 84 3.16 -6.36 -8.63
N PHE A 85 3.80 -6.96 -7.62
CA PHE A 85 3.31 -6.82 -6.25
C PHE A 85 3.47 -5.39 -5.73
N TRP A 86 4.67 -4.82 -5.77
CA TRP A 86 4.90 -3.46 -5.27
C TRP A 86 4.10 -2.41 -6.05
N ILE A 87 4.21 -2.37 -7.39
CA ILE A 87 3.52 -1.37 -8.21
C ILE A 87 2.00 -1.45 -8.02
N ILE A 88 1.38 -2.62 -8.09
CA ILE A 88 -0.09 -2.71 -8.01
C ILE A 88 -0.60 -2.25 -6.64
N PHE A 89 0.00 -2.70 -5.53
CA PHE A 89 -0.44 -2.26 -4.20
C PHE A 89 -0.20 -0.76 -4.00
N PHE A 90 0.91 -0.22 -4.49
CA PHE A 90 1.20 1.21 -4.43
C PHE A 90 0.21 2.03 -5.27
N GLU A 91 -0.07 1.60 -6.50
CA GLU A 91 -1.00 2.27 -7.41
C GLU A 91 -2.42 2.27 -6.86
N ILE A 92 -2.92 1.15 -6.33
CA ILE A 92 -4.26 1.09 -5.74
C ILE A 92 -4.37 2.03 -4.53
N ALA A 93 -3.35 2.10 -3.68
CA ALA A 93 -3.31 3.07 -2.59
C ALA A 93 -3.33 4.52 -3.11
N GLY A 94 -2.53 4.81 -4.14
CA GLY A 94 -2.46 6.12 -4.80
C GLY A 94 -3.78 6.52 -5.46
N LEU A 95 -4.46 5.60 -6.14
CA LEU A 95 -5.76 5.81 -6.76
C LEU A 95 -6.86 6.08 -5.72
N TYR A 96 -6.85 5.38 -4.60
CA TYR A 96 -7.79 5.67 -3.51
C TYR A 96 -7.51 7.01 -2.83
N LEU A 97 -6.24 7.37 -2.62
CA LEU A 97 -5.87 8.68 -2.08
C LEU A 97 -6.28 9.80 -3.03
N GLY A 98 -5.91 9.68 -4.31
CA GLY A 98 -6.22 10.66 -5.34
C GLY A 98 -7.73 10.82 -5.57
N GLY A 99 -8.46 9.71 -5.68
CA GLY A 99 -9.90 9.73 -5.91
C GLY A 99 -10.69 10.18 -4.67
N ALA A 100 -10.49 9.53 -3.54
CA ALA A 100 -11.36 9.71 -2.37
C ALA A 100 -11.04 10.93 -1.53
N VAL A 101 -9.76 11.31 -1.43
CA VAL A 101 -9.30 12.39 -0.54
C VAL A 101 -8.99 13.66 -1.32
N VAL A 102 -8.16 13.56 -2.35
CA VAL A 102 -7.72 14.73 -3.13
C VAL A 102 -8.84 15.28 -4.01
N LEU A 103 -9.52 14.41 -4.76
CA LEU A 103 -10.64 14.79 -5.63
C LEU A 103 -11.99 14.83 -4.89
N ASN A 104 -12.02 14.42 -3.62
CA ASN A 104 -13.24 14.36 -2.79
C ASN A 104 -14.37 13.56 -3.47
N ALA A 105 -14.02 12.51 -4.24
CA ALA A 105 -14.96 11.65 -4.92
C ALA A 105 -15.34 10.46 -4.04
N ARG A 106 -16.63 10.12 -3.97
CA ARG A 106 -17.08 8.99 -3.16
C ARG A 106 -16.63 7.66 -3.77
N LEU A 107 -16.06 6.78 -2.95
CA LEU A 107 -15.79 5.40 -3.37
C LEU A 107 -17.10 4.63 -3.62
N VAL A 108 -17.26 4.12 -4.83
CA VAL A 108 -18.40 3.28 -5.22
C VAL A 108 -17.97 1.81 -5.10
N THR A 109 -18.36 1.17 -4.00
CA THR A 109 -18.14 -0.27 -3.81
C THR A 109 -19.45 -1.02 -4.06
N PRO A 110 -19.53 -1.92 -5.05
CA PRO A 110 -20.71 -2.76 -5.26
C PRO A 110 -20.79 -3.77 -4.12
N GLY A 111 -21.78 -3.62 -3.22
CA GLY A 111 -21.99 -4.56 -2.11
C GLY A 111 -22.29 -3.92 -0.75
N ARG A 112 -21.97 -2.63 -0.56
CA ARG A 112 -22.54 -1.84 0.56
C ARG A 112 -23.65 -0.97 0.02
N ARG A 113 -24.89 -1.47 0.11
CA ARG A 113 -26.11 -0.71 -0.15
C ARG A 113 -26.12 0.48 0.81
N GLY A 114 -25.67 1.63 0.35
CA GLY A 114 -25.82 2.87 1.08
C GLY A 114 -27.30 3.12 1.31
N SER A 115 -27.70 3.24 2.58
CA SER A 115 -28.97 3.88 2.90
C SER A 115 -28.91 5.28 2.32
N ARG A 116 -29.82 5.56 1.39
CA ARG A 116 -30.08 6.92 0.93
C ARG A 116 -30.65 7.67 2.13
N SER A 117 -29.96 8.68 2.62
CA SER A 117 -30.61 9.78 3.35
C SER A 117 -30.49 11.03 2.49
N LEU A 118 -31.67 11.54 2.14
CA LEU A 118 -31.97 12.78 1.43
C LEU A 118 -31.29 13.99 2.07
#